data_AF-A0A955SK83-F1
#
_entry.id   AF-A0A955SK83-F1
#
_cell.length_a   1.000
_cell.length_b   1.000
_cell.length_c   1.000
_cell.angle_alpha   90.00
_cell.angle_beta   90.00
_cell.angle_gamma   90.00
#
_symmetry.space_group_name_H-M   'P 1'
#
loop_
_entity.id
_entity.type
_entity.pdbx_description
1 polymer ?
#
loop_
_entity_poly.entity_id
_entity_poly.type
_entity_poly.pdbx_seq_one_letter_code
_entity_poly.pdbx_strand_id
1 'polypeptide(L)'
;MESLSIPMNSRKKIFANFNFLAVGKLIGDGFSFLLFIVLSRIFGEEGIGQYSFAIAFSGFFVVFAEFGLYFFSIKELGRTESGALKCFETILSLRLILSSLVFVVLLVVLVFLQFSYETKIIIALIGAHQIIFTLVDGFAAVFVARENALQAGLLESSLKVITSLLGIIIAVSGGKLVIVLTILPLLTCIGLFIVYKMVVSNYGKIRLDFSLANLIRIARKSVPYAHSSFLYPLASR
;
A
#
# COMPACT_ATOMS: atom_id res chain seq x y z
N MET A 1 8.76 32.97 -25.71
CA MET A 1 8.70 32.41 -24.34
C MET A 1 7.42 32.91 -23.71
N GLU A 2 6.31 32.21 -23.98
CA GLU A 2 4.99 32.57 -23.48
C GLU A 2 4.82 31.88 -22.12
N SER A 3 4.87 32.66 -21.05
CA SER A 3 4.65 32.15 -19.70
C SER A 3 3.23 31.59 -19.63
N LEU A 4 3.08 30.27 -19.51
CA LEU A 4 1.83 29.60 -19.14
C LEU A 4 1.39 30.09 -17.76
N SER A 5 0.71 31.23 -17.73
CA SER A 5 0.12 31.79 -16.51
C SER A 5 -1.08 30.95 -16.14
N ILE A 6 -0.87 29.97 -15.24
CA ILE A 6 -1.96 29.19 -14.68
C ILE A 6 -2.94 30.16 -13.99
N PRO A 7 -4.22 30.21 -14.42
CA PRO A 7 -5.18 31.18 -13.91
C PRO A 7 -5.31 31.05 -12.39
N MET A 8 -5.46 32.17 -11.67
CA MET A 8 -5.51 32.21 -10.19
C MET A 8 -6.54 31.24 -9.58
N ASN A 9 -7.61 30.94 -10.31
CA ASN A 9 -8.64 29.99 -9.90
C ASN A 9 -8.12 28.53 -9.89
N SER A 10 -7.28 28.16 -10.85
CA SER A 10 -6.62 26.86 -10.91
C SER A 10 -5.56 26.71 -9.82
N ARG A 11 -4.81 27.77 -9.49
CA ARG A 11 -3.88 27.78 -8.35
C ARG A 11 -4.61 27.54 -7.03
N LYS A 12 -5.69 28.28 -6.74
CA LYS A 12 -6.50 28.06 -5.53
C LYS A 12 -7.07 26.64 -5.45
N LYS A 13 -7.56 26.09 -6.57
CA LYS A 13 -8.10 24.72 -6.63
C LYS A 13 -7.02 23.64 -6.43
N ILE A 14 -5.83 23.82 -7.01
CA ILE A 14 -4.68 22.91 -6.81
C ILE A 14 -4.22 22.96 -5.35
N PHE A 15 -4.07 24.15 -4.77
CA PHE A 15 -3.70 24.31 -3.36
C PHE A 15 -4.76 23.73 -2.41
N ALA A 16 -6.05 23.95 -2.67
CA ALA A 16 -7.13 23.39 -1.87
C ALA A 16 -7.13 21.84 -1.92
N ASN A 17 -6.98 21.26 -3.12
CA ASN A 17 -6.91 19.81 -3.30
C ASN A 17 -5.67 19.20 -2.64
N PHE A 18 -4.52 19.87 -2.76
CA PHE A 18 -3.28 19.46 -2.10
C PHE A 18 -3.41 19.52 -0.58
N ASN A 19 -3.96 20.62 -0.04
CA ASN A 19 -4.13 20.78 1.40
C ASN A 19 -5.12 19.75 1.95
N PHE A 20 -6.23 19.50 1.26
CA PHE A 20 -7.19 18.46 1.64
C PHE A 20 -6.57 17.06 1.60
N LEU A 21 -5.78 16.75 0.57
CA LEU A 21 -5.04 15.49 0.48
C LEU A 21 -4.03 15.33 1.62
N ALA A 22 -3.27 16.38 1.92
CA ALA A 22 -2.30 16.39 3.01
C ALA A 22 -2.97 16.16 4.37
N VAL A 23 -4.07 16.89 4.65
CA VAL A 23 -4.87 16.72 5.86
C VAL A 23 -5.44 15.30 5.94
N GLY A 24 -5.97 14.75 4.86
CA GLY A 24 -6.48 13.37 4.83
C GLY A 24 -5.41 12.33 5.19
N LYS A 25 -4.20 12.48 4.64
CA LYS A 25 -3.06 11.61 5.01
C LYS A 25 -2.68 11.75 6.49
N LEU A 26 -2.58 12.97 7.00
CA LEU A 26 -2.28 13.24 8.40
C LEU A 26 -3.33 12.65 9.34
N ILE A 27 -4.62 12.70 8.97
CA ILE A 27 -5.69 12.06 9.74
C ILE A 27 -5.48 10.54 9.75
N GLY A 28 -5.24 9.90 8.60
CA GLY A 28 -5.01 8.46 8.53
C GLY A 28 -3.79 8.00 9.34
N ASP A 29 -2.70 8.76 9.29
CA ASP A 29 -1.49 8.49 10.07
C ASP A 29 -1.73 8.75 11.57
N GLY A 30 -2.49 9.79 11.92
CA GLY A 30 -2.92 10.07 13.28
C GLY A 30 -3.75 8.93 13.88
N PHE A 31 -4.68 8.35 13.12
CA PHE A 31 -5.44 7.18 13.57
C PHE A 31 -4.57 5.93 13.73
N SER A 32 -3.60 5.73 12.84
CA SER A 32 -2.64 4.63 12.95
C SER A 32 -1.77 4.78 14.22
N PHE A 33 -1.39 6.02 14.54
CA PHE A 33 -0.68 6.36 15.77
C PHE A 33 -1.54 6.18 17.03
N LEU A 34 -2.83 6.55 16.96
CA LEU A 34 -3.78 6.27 18.05
C LEU A 34 -3.94 4.78 18.30
N LEU A 35 -4.03 3.97 17.23
CA LEU A 35 -4.05 2.51 17.36
C LEU A 35 -2.79 2.03 18.09
N PHE A 36 -1.61 2.50 17.70
CA PHE A 36 -0.35 2.16 18.37
C PHE A 36 -0.39 2.49 19.88
N ILE A 37 -0.86 3.67 20.27
CA ILE A 37 -1.01 4.06 21.69
C ILE A 37 -1.97 3.12 22.42
N VAL A 38 -3.11 2.79 21.82
CA VAL A 38 -4.12 1.91 22.42
C VAL A 38 -3.56 0.50 22.59
N LEU A 39 -2.88 -0.04 21.58
CA LEU A 39 -2.24 -1.35 21.67
C LEU A 39 -1.20 -1.39 22.78
N SER A 40 -0.37 -0.34 22.89
CA SER A 40 0.63 -0.21 23.95
C SER A 40 0.00 -0.18 25.36
N ARG A 41 -1.12 0.52 25.53
CA ARG A 41 -1.81 0.61 26.82
C ARG A 41 -2.54 -0.67 27.22
N ILE A 42 -3.16 -1.38 26.27
CA ILE A 42 -4.02 -2.54 26.56
C ILE A 42 -3.22 -3.84 26.62
N PHE A 43 -2.28 -4.04 25.70
CA PHE A 43 -1.54 -5.31 25.59
C PHE A 43 -0.13 -5.24 26.21
N GLY A 44 0.24 -4.10 26.79
CA GLY A 44 1.52 -3.91 27.46
C GLY A 44 2.73 -4.01 26.52
N GLU A 45 3.91 -4.14 27.11
CA GLU A 45 5.20 -4.17 26.39
C GLU A 45 5.33 -5.39 25.47
N GLU A 46 4.81 -6.56 25.90
CA GLU A 46 4.89 -7.78 25.10
C GLU A 46 4.06 -7.66 23.82
N GLY A 47 2.78 -7.26 23.92
CA GLY A 47 1.90 -7.18 22.77
C GLY A 47 2.32 -6.10 21.78
N ILE A 48 2.74 -4.92 22.27
CA ILE A 48 3.25 -3.87 21.38
C ILE A 48 4.59 -4.27 20.75
N GLY A 49 5.45 -4.98 21.50
CA GLY A 49 6.70 -5.54 21.00
C GLY A 49 6.47 -6.51 19.85
N GLN A 50 5.51 -7.43 19.99
CA GLN A 50 5.11 -8.35 18.92
C GLN A 50 4.58 -7.62 17.69
N TYR A 51 3.70 -6.62 17.87
CA TYR A 51 3.15 -5.82 16.77
C TYR A 51 4.24 -5.03 16.02
N SER A 52 5.09 -4.30 16.75
CA SER A 52 6.18 -3.51 16.18
C SER A 52 7.22 -4.39 15.49
N PHE A 53 7.57 -5.53 16.10
CA PHE A 53 8.46 -6.51 15.47
C PHE A 53 7.85 -7.04 14.17
N ALA A 54 6.57 -7.40 14.18
CA ALA A 54 5.88 -7.88 12.99
C ALA A 54 5.87 -6.85 11.86
N ILE A 55 5.58 -5.57 12.16
CA ILE A 55 5.65 -4.49 11.17
C ILE A 55 7.04 -4.37 10.56
N ALA A 56 8.08 -4.35 11.39
CA ALA A 56 9.45 -4.17 10.93
C ALA A 56 9.92 -5.39 10.11
N PHE A 57 9.65 -6.59 10.62
CA PHE A 57 10.04 -7.84 9.98
C PHE A 57 9.33 -8.03 8.65
N SER A 58 8.01 -7.89 8.59
CA SER A 58 7.28 -7.99 7.31
C SER A 58 7.60 -6.83 6.37
N GLY A 59 7.83 -5.63 6.90
CA GLY A 59 8.20 -4.45 6.13
C GLY A 59 9.47 -4.66 5.31
N PHE A 60 10.46 -5.39 5.86
CA PHE A 60 11.65 -5.80 5.12
C PHE A 60 11.32 -6.62 3.87
N PHE A 61 10.35 -7.54 3.95
CA PHE A 61 9.90 -8.35 2.82
C PHE A 61 9.08 -7.53 1.80
N VAL A 62 8.23 -6.63 2.28
CA VAL A 62 7.33 -5.82 1.45
C VAL A 62 8.07 -4.96 0.43
N VAL A 63 9.28 -4.51 0.74
CA VAL A 63 10.16 -3.80 -0.20
C VAL A 63 10.31 -4.56 -1.53
N PHE A 64 10.44 -5.90 -1.47
CA PHE A 64 10.57 -6.74 -2.65
C PHE A 64 9.24 -6.92 -3.41
N ALA A 65 8.10 -6.82 -2.72
CA ALA A 65 6.78 -6.87 -3.34
C ALA A 65 6.47 -5.56 -4.08
N GLU A 66 6.92 -4.43 -3.54
CA GLU A 66 6.72 -3.12 -4.16
C GLU A 66 7.62 -2.91 -5.38
N PHE A 67 8.91 -3.27 -5.29
CA PHE A 67 9.90 -3.24 -6.37
C PHE A 67 9.88 -1.97 -7.25
N GLY A 68 9.57 -0.81 -6.66
CA GLY A 68 9.45 0.47 -7.39
C GLY A 68 8.30 0.52 -8.40
N LEU A 69 7.40 -0.47 -8.41
CA LEU A 69 6.31 -0.58 -9.37
C LEU A 69 5.28 0.54 -9.20
N TYR A 70 5.18 1.17 -8.02
CA TYR A 70 4.25 2.27 -7.80
C TYR A 70 4.55 3.48 -8.68
N PHE A 71 5.75 4.06 -8.55
CA PHE A 71 6.17 5.19 -9.38
C PHE A 71 6.28 4.83 -10.86
N PHE A 72 6.71 3.61 -11.16
CA PHE A 72 6.75 3.11 -12.52
C PHE A 72 5.34 3.06 -13.16
N SER A 73 4.32 2.58 -12.43
CA SER A 73 2.92 2.62 -12.87
C SER A 73 2.44 4.04 -13.15
N ILE A 74 2.72 4.99 -12.25
CA ILE A 74 2.30 6.39 -12.42
C ILE A 74 2.88 6.98 -13.70
N LYS A 75 4.19 6.80 -13.92
CA LYS A 75 4.87 7.30 -15.11
C LYS A 75 4.29 6.70 -16.39
N GLU A 76 4.09 5.39 -16.42
CA GLU A 76 3.69 4.70 -17.63
C GLU A 76 2.23 4.98 -18.00
N LEU A 77 1.34 5.02 -17.01
CA LEU A 77 -0.07 5.35 -17.20
C LEU A 77 -0.30 6.84 -17.52
N GLY A 78 0.62 7.71 -17.11
CA GLY A 78 0.60 9.14 -17.45
C GLY A 78 0.95 9.42 -18.92
N ARG A 79 1.43 8.43 -19.68
CA ARG A 79 1.68 8.58 -21.12
C ARG A 79 0.36 8.59 -21.91
N THR A 80 0.31 9.42 -22.96
CA THR A 80 -0.82 9.52 -23.90
C THR A 80 -0.84 8.42 -24.96
N GLU A 81 0.12 7.49 -24.93
CA GLU A 81 0.28 6.43 -25.92
C GLU A 81 -0.77 5.31 -25.75
N SER A 82 -1.22 4.74 -26.88
CA SER A 82 -2.23 3.66 -26.94
C SER A 82 -1.82 2.35 -26.26
N GLY A 83 -0.56 2.22 -25.81
CA GLY A 83 -0.02 1.05 -25.10
C GLY A 83 0.03 1.16 -23.58
N ALA A 84 -0.28 2.32 -22.99
CA ALA A 84 -0.11 2.56 -21.55
C ALA A 84 -0.90 1.58 -20.66
N LEU A 85 -2.14 1.27 -21.04
CA LEU A 85 -2.98 0.32 -20.30
C LEU A 85 -2.43 -1.11 -20.34
N LYS A 86 -1.97 -1.57 -21.50
CA LYS A 86 -1.37 -2.91 -21.65
C LYS A 86 -0.06 -3.05 -20.88
N CYS A 87 0.71 -1.96 -20.81
CA CYS A 87 1.91 -1.90 -19.97
C CYS A 87 1.53 -2.02 -18.48
N PHE A 88 0.51 -1.29 -18.04
CA PHE A 88 -0.01 -1.38 -16.67
C PHE A 88 -0.56 -2.76 -16.32
N GLU A 89 -1.26 -3.42 -17.24
CA GLU A 89 -1.69 -4.80 -17.11
C GLU A 89 -0.52 -5.74 -16.80
N THR A 90 0.60 -5.58 -17.49
CA THR A 90 1.83 -6.35 -17.23
C THR A 90 2.46 -5.97 -15.88
N ILE A 91 2.46 -4.68 -15.52
CA ILE A 91 2.95 -4.21 -14.22
C ILE A 91 2.14 -4.84 -13.08
N LEU A 92 0.82 -4.91 -13.23
CA LEU A 92 -0.08 -5.48 -12.23
C LEU A 92 0.14 -7.00 -12.10
N SER A 93 0.32 -7.71 -13.22
CA SER A 93 0.70 -9.13 -13.20
C SER A 93 2.03 -9.36 -12.48
N LEU A 94 3.05 -8.55 -12.76
CA LEU A 94 4.34 -8.63 -12.09
C LEU A 94 4.19 -8.36 -10.59
N ARG A 95 3.41 -7.34 -10.22
CA ARG A 95 3.10 -7.02 -8.82
C ARG A 95 2.44 -8.21 -8.12
N LEU A 96 1.44 -8.83 -8.74
CA LEU A 96 0.76 -9.99 -8.18
C LEU A 96 1.75 -11.15 -7.95
N ILE A 97 2.62 -11.45 -8.92
CA ILE A 97 3.65 -12.49 -8.79
C ILE A 97 4.61 -12.16 -7.65
N LEU A 98 5.14 -10.94 -7.58
CA LEU A 98 6.08 -10.53 -6.54
C LEU A 98 5.43 -10.53 -5.16
N SER A 99 4.24 -9.95 -5.01
CA SER A 99 3.48 -9.97 -3.76
C SER A 99 3.20 -11.40 -3.27
N SER A 100 2.77 -12.30 -4.17
CA SER A 100 2.56 -13.70 -3.83
C SER A 100 3.85 -14.42 -3.45
N LEU A 101 4.93 -14.24 -4.22
CA LEU A 101 6.22 -14.86 -3.95
C LEU A 101 6.78 -14.39 -2.59
N VAL A 102 6.74 -13.09 -2.34
CA VAL A 102 7.21 -12.49 -1.09
C VAL A 102 6.41 -12.98 0.11
N PHE A 103 5.08 -13.12 -0.03
CA PHE A 103 4.26 -13.67 1.05
C PHE A 103 4.56 -15.14 1.32
N VAL A 104 4.74 -15.96 0.28
CA VAL A 104 5.14 -17.36 0.44
C VAL A 104 6.51 -17.46 1.10
N VAL A 105 7.48 -16.66 0.68
CA VAL A 105 8.82 -16.61 1.30
C VAL A 105 8.71 -16.20 2.77
N LEU A 106 7.90 -15.19 3.11
CA LEU A 106 7.65 -14.80 4.50
C LEU A 106 7.12 -15.98 5.33
N LEU A 107 6.09 -16.68 4.85
CA LEU A 107 5.51 -17.82 5.56
C LEU A 107 6.52 -18.97 5.72
N VAL A 108 7.30 -19.27 4.69
CA VAL A 108 8.35 -20.30 4.74
C VAL A 108 9.42 -19.94 5.76
N VAL A 109 9.89 -18.68 5.77
CA VAL A 109 10.88 -18.20 6.75
C VAL A 109 10.33 -18.35 8.18
N LEU A 110 9.05 -18.04 8.41
CA LEU A 110 8.42 -18.19 9.73
C LEU A 110 8.39 -19.65 10.24
N VAL A 111 8.40 -20.65 9.36
CA VAL A 111 8.49 -22.06 9.77
C VAL A 111 9.83 -22.35 10.44
N PHE A 112 10.93 -21.81 9.91
CA PHE A 112 12.28 -22.07 10.39
C PHE A 112 12.67 -21.24 11.63
N LEU A 113 11.97 -20.13 11.91
CA LEU A 113 12.27 -19.29 13.06
C LEU A 113 11.66 -19.84 14.36
N GLN A 114 12.44 -19.77 15.44
CA GLN A 114 12.05 -20.24 16.79
C GLN A 114 11.23 -19.18 17.55
N PHE A 115 10.14 -18.70 16.96
CA PHE A 115 9.20 -17.79 17.62
C PHE A 115 8.01 -18.55 18.21
N SER A 116 7.33 -17.93 19.18
CA SER A 116 6.06 -18.45 19.70
C SER A 116 5.00 -18.53 18.59
N TYR A 117 4.05 -19.46 18.72
CA TYR A 117 2.97 -19.63 17.75
C TYR A 117 2.18 -18.33 17.54
N GLU A 118 1.92 -17.60 18.62
CA GLU A 118 1.22 -16.31 18.59
C GLU A 118 2.00 -15.25 17.80
N THR A 119 3.31 -15.11 18.05
CA THR A 119 4.15 -14.16 17.30
C THR A 119 4.20 -14.50 15.80
N LYS A 120 4.26 -15.78 15.43
CA LYS A 120 4.21 -16.19 14.02
C LYS A 120 2.89 -15.80 13.35
N ILE A 121 1.77 -15.97 14.02
CA ILE A 121 0.46 -15.53 13.52
C ILE A 121 0.44 -14.01 13.33
N ILE A 122 0.91 -13.26 14.32
CA ILE A 122 0.94 -11.80 14.26
C ILE A 122 1.78 -11.31 13.07
N ILE A 123 2.97 -11.90 12.84
CA ILE A 123 3.79 -11.58 11.68
C ILE A 123 3.08 -11.93 10.37
N ALA A 124 2.43 -13.10 10.29
CA ALA A 124 1.69 -13.49 9.10
C ALA A 124 0.52 -12.55 8.79
N LEU A 125 -0.23 -12.10 9.80
CA LEU A 125 -1.36 -11.18 9.66
C LEU A 125 -0.91 -9.79 9.21
N ILE A 126 0.13 -9.24 9.84
CA ILE A 126 0.70 -7.93 9.48
C ILE A 126 1.34 -7.99 8.09
N GLY A 127 2.09 -9.06 7.79
CA GLY A 127 2.67 -9.27 6.47
C GLY A 127 1.61 -9.41 5.39
N ALA A 128 0.54 -10.15 5.63
CA ALA A 128 -0.59 -10.22 4.71
C ALA A 128 -1.19 -8.83 4.47
N HIS A 129 -1.47 -8.07 5.54
CA HIS A 129 -1.99 -6.70 5.46
C HIS A 129 -1.12 -5.80 4.59
N GLN A 130 0.19 -5.73 4.87
CA GLN A 130 1.12 -4.87 4.11
C GLN A 130 1.26 -5.32 2.65
N ILE A 131 1.33 -6.62 2.38
CA ILE A 131 1.46 -7.15 1.02
C ILE A 131 0.17 -6.92 0.22
N ILE A 132 -1.01 -7.12 0.81
CA ILE A 132 -2.29 -6.77 0.17
C ILE A 132 -2.35 -5.27 -0.11
N PHE A 133 -1.86 -4.44 0.82
CA PHE A 133 -1.80 -3.00 0.65
C PHE A 133 -0.93 -2.60 -0.56
N THR A 134 0.16 -3.32 -0.86
CA THR A 134 0.91 -3.05 -2.11
C THR A 134 0.04 -3.20 -3.37
N LEU A 135 -0.94 -4.10 -3.38
CA LEU A 135 -1.87 -4.23 -4.51
C LEU A 135 -2.85 -3.06 -4.56
N VAL A 136 -3.33 -2.61 -3.39
CA VAL A 136 -4.17 -1.40 -3.27
C VAL A 136 -3.44 -0.20 -3.88
N ASP A 137 -2.18 0.02 -3.51
CA ASP A 137 -1.34 1.10 -4.06
C ASP A 137 -1.14 0.97 -5.57
N GLY A 138 -1.03 -0.27 -6.06
CA GLY A 138 -0.92 -0.56 -7.49
C GLY A 138 -2.12 -0.06 -8.30
N PHE A 139 -3.33 -0.23 -7.76
CA PHE A 139 -4.53 0.33 -8.35
C PHE A 139 -4.70 1.83 -8.06
N ALA A 140 -4.29 2.29 -6.87
CA ALA A 140 -4.32 3.72 -6.51
C ALA A 140 -3.45 4.57 -7.45
N ALA A 141 -2.32 4.01 -7.93
CA ALA A 141 -1.45 4.63 -8.93
C ALA A 141 -2.19 5.01 -10.23
N VAL A 142 -3.29 4.32 -10.57
CA VAL A 142 -4.12 4.66 -11.75
C VAL A 142 -4.77 6.02 -11.57
N PHE A 143 -5.34 6.29 -10.40
CA PHE A 143 -5.98 7.57 -10.12
C PHE A 143 -4.95 8.70 -10.10
N VAL A 144 -3.76 8.45 -9.53
CA VAL A 144 -2.66 9.43 -9.53
C VAL A 144 -2.21 9.74 -10.96
N ALA A 145 -2.03 8.72 -11.80
CA ALA A 145 -1.62 8.89 -13.20
C ALA A 145 -2.65 9.63 -14.06
N ARG A 146 -3.92 9.62 -13.65
CA ARG A 146 -5.05 10.27 -14.33
C ARG A 146 -5.46 11.59 -13.68
N GLU A 147 -4.52 12.24 -12.99
CA GLU A 147 -4.67 13.53 -12.30
C GLU A 147 -5.75 13.55 -11.21
N ASN A 148 -6.16 12.39 -10.72
CA ASN A 148 -7.13 12.23 -9.65
C ASN A 148 -6.46 11.72 -8.35
N ALA A 149 -5.32 12.31 -8.00
CA ALA A 149 -4.55 11.97 -6.80
C ALA A 149 -5.35 12.15 -5.49
N LEU A 150 -6.37 13.01 -5.51
CA LEU A 150 -7.31 13.20 -4.40
C LEU A 150 -8.05 11.89 -4.07
N GLN A 151 -8.52 11.19 -5.09
CA GLN A 151 -9.27 9.94 -4.94
C GLN A 151 -8.38 8.81 -4.41
N ALA A 152 -7.14 8.72 -4.90
CA ALA A 152 -6.15 7.77 -4.37
C ALA A 152 -5.89 8.01 -2.88
N GLY A 153 -5.58 9.26 -2.51
CA GLY A 153 -5.26 9.58 -1.13
C GLY A 153 -6.44 9.41 -0.17
N LEU A 154 -7.66 9.75 -0.60
CA LEU A 154 -8.86 9.52 0.21
C LEU A 154 -9.12 8.04 0.48
N LEU A 155 -8.87 7.19 -0.51
CA LEU A 155 -9.07 5.75 -0.41
C LEU A 155 -8.06 5.13 0.57
N GLU A 156 -6.78 5.50 0.43
CA GLU A 156 -5.70 5.10 1.34
C GLU A 156 -5.97 5.59 2.77
N SER A 157 -6.31 6.88 2.94
CA SER A 157 -6.57 7.45 4.27
C SER A 157 -7.81 6.84 4.92
N SER A 158 -8.89 6.64 4.15
CA SER A 158 -10.11 6.02 4.67
C SER A 158 -9.85 4.60 5.13
N LEU A 159 -9.06 3.82 4.38
CA LEU A 159 -8.70 2.47 4.76
C LEU A 159 -7.91 2.44 6.08
N LYS A 160 -6.93 3.35 6.25
CA LYS A 160 -6.18 3.50 7.51
C LYS A 160 -7.08 3.91 8.67
N VAL A 161 -7.99 4.86 8.46
CA VAL A 161 -8.93 5.32 9.50
C VAL A 161 -9.85 4.18 9.92
N ILE A 162 -10.47 3.48 8.97
CA ILE A 162 -11.42 2.39 9.25
C ILE A 162 -10.73 1.22 9.96
N THR A 163 -9.56 0.79 9.47
CA THR A 163 -8.77 -0.28 10.10
C THR A 163 -8.35 0.08 11.51
N SER A 164 -7.86 1.30 11.72
CA SER A 164 -7.42 1.77 13.03
C SER A 164 -8.58 1.91 14.01
N LEU A 165 -9.71 2.49 13.58
CA LEU A 165 -10.91 2.63 14.41
C LEU A 165 -11.46 1.27 14.85
N LEU A 166 -11.63 0.34 13.91
CA LEU A 166 -12.13 -0.99 14.24
C LEU A 166 -11.15 -1.76 15.14
N GLY A 167 -9.84 -1.62 14.89
CA GLY A 167 -8.81 -2.17 15.76
C GLY A 167 -8.90 -1.62 17.19
N ILE A 168 -9.06 -0.31 17.34
CA ILE A 168 -9.24 0.35 18.65
C ILE A 168 -10.51 -0.14 19.34
N ILE A 169 -11.65 -0.20 18.65
CA ILE A 169 -12.93 -0.65 19.21
C ILE A 169 -12.81 -2.09 19.76
N ILE A 170 -12.21 -3.00 18.97
CA ILE A 170 -12.03 -4.40 19.38
C ILE A 170 -11.08 -4.48 20.58
N ALA A 171 -9.99 -3.72 20.57
CA ALA A 171 -9.01 -3.72 21.66
C ALA A 171 -9.64 -3.22 22.98
N VAL A 172 -10.36 -2.10 22.93
CA VAL A 172 -11.03 -1.50 24.11
C VAL A 172 -12.15 -2.40 24.64
N SER A 173 -12.76 -3.21 23.77
CA SER A 173 -13.79 -4.19 24.14
C SER A 173 -13.22 -5.46 24.80
N GLY A 174 -11.91 -5.50 25.10
CA GLY A 174 -11.23 -6.65 25.71
C GLY A 174 -10.88 -7.77 24.73
N GLY A 175 -10.86 -7.47 23.43
CA GLY A 175 -10.43 -8.43 22.40
C GLY A 175 -8.95 -8.78 22.55
N LYS A 176 -8.58 -10.02 22.19
CA LYS A 176 -7.18 -10.45 22.16
C LYS A 176 -6.44 -9.75 21.01
N LEU A 177 -5.13 -9.53 21.18
CA LEU A 177 -4.28 -8.87 20.17
C LEU A 177 -4.42 -9.52 18.79
N VAL A 178 -4.38 -10.86 18.71
CA VAL A 178 -4.56 -11.59 17.45
C VAL A 178 -5.88 -11.25 16.74
N ILE A 179 -6.98 -11.08 17.49
CA ILE A 179 -8.29 -10.73 16.92
C ILE A 179 -8.25 -9.29 16.38
N VAL A 180 -7.66 -8.38 17.15
CA VAL A 180 -7.46 -6.98 16.73
C VAL A 180 -6.65 -6.92 15.44
N LEU A 181 -5.58 -7.72 15.31
CA LEU A 181 -4.72 -7.69 14.13
C LEU A 181 -5.29 -8.46 12.93
N THR A 182 -6.22 -9.39 13.16
CA THR A 182 -6.91 -10.12 12.08
C THR A 182 -7.79 -9.19 11.25
N ILE A 183 -8.32 -8.12 11.83
CA ILE A 183 -9.16 -7.16 11.09
C ILE A 183 -8.38 -6.40 10.00
N LEU A 184 -7.07 -6.22 10.20
CA LEU A 184 -6.21 -5.45 9.30
C LEU A 184 -6.16 -6.06 7.88
N PRO A 185 -5.74 -7.33 7.69
CA PRO A 185 -5.74 -7.94 6.36
C PRO A 185 -7.14 -8.07 5.76
N LEU A 186 -8.16 -8.36 6.57
CA LEU A 186 -9.56 -8.50 6.12
C LEU A 186 -10.08 -7.19 5.50
N LEU A 187 -9.90 -6.07 6.20
CA LEU A 187 -10.34 -4.77 5.69
C LEU A 187 -9.51 -4.32 4.50
N THR A 188 -8.21 -4.63 4.44
CA THR A 188 -7.42 -4.35 3.23
C THR A 188 -7.85 -5.17 2.03
N CYS A 189 -8.30 -6.42 2.22
CA CYS A 189 -8.91 -7.21 1.14
C CYS A 189 -10.19 -6.54 0.61
N ILE A 190 -11.04 -6.04 1.52
CA ILE A 190 -12.24 -5.29 1.14
C ILE A 190 -11.86 -4.01 0.39
N GLY A 191 -10.87 -3.27 0.92
CA GLY A 191 -10.31 -2.08 0.27
C GLY A 191 -9.82 -2.37 -1.14
N LEU A 192 -9.03 -3.44 -1.32
CA LEU A 192 -8.55 -3.90 -2.62
C LEU A 192 -9.70 -4.17 -3.60
N PHE A 193 -10.75 -4.84 -3.15
CA PHE A 193 -11.93 -5.10 -3.98
C PHE A 193 -12.67 -3.81 -4.38
N ILE A 194 -12.80 -2.85 -3.46
CA ILE A 194 -13.38 -1.53 -3.73
C ILE A 194 -12.53 -0.80 -4.77
N VAL A 195 -11.21 -0.70 -4.59
CA VAL A 195 -10.31 -0.01 -5.51
C VAL A 195 -10.37 -0.65 -6.89
N TYR A 196 -10.31 -1.98 -6.96
CA TYR A 196 -10.44 -2.74 -8.20
C TYR A 196 -11.74 -2.40 -8.94
N LYS A 197 -12.89 -2.43 -8.25
CA LYS A 197 -14.18 -2.06 -8.84
C LYS A 197 -14.19 -0.63 -9.36
N MET A 198 -13.64 0.32 -8.60
CA MET A 198 -13.56 1.72 -9.00
C MET A 198 -12.69 1.89 -10.25
N VAL A 199 -11.55 1.21 -10.32
CA VAL A 199 -10.67 1.28 -11.50
C VAL A 199 -11.36 0.68 -12.73
N VAL A 200 -11.97 -0.49 -12.61
CA VAL A 200 -12.68 -1.14 -13.73
C VAL A 200 -13.85 -0.30 -14.23
N SER A 201 -14.59 0.33 -13.32
CA SER A 201 -15.73 1.19 -13.69
C SER A 201 -15.31 2.48 -14.39
N ASN A 202 -14.16 3.07 -14.04
CA ASN A 202 -13.72 4.37 -14.59
C ASN A 202 -12.79 4.23 -15.80
N TYR A 203 -12.02 3.14 -15.89
CA TYR A 203 -10.93 3.00 -16.87
C TYR A 203 -11.03 1.72 -17.72
N GLY A 204 -12.06 0.90 -17.53
CA GLY A 204 -12.31 -0.31 -18.30
C GLY A 204 -11.69 -1.57 -17.70
N LYS A 205 -11.99 -2.72 -18.32
CA LYS A 205 -11.55 -4.04 -17.83
C LYS A 205 -10.04 -4.19 -17.96
N ILE A 206 -9.39 -4.51 -16.84
CA ILE A 206 -7.97 -4.84 -16.78
C ILE A 206 -7.80 -6.32 -17.11
N ARG A 207 -6.95 -6.64 -18.09
CA ARG A 207 -6.60 -8.01 -18.47
C ARG A 207 -5.16 -8.30 -18.05
N LEU A 208 -4.96 -9.22 -17.12
CA LEU A 208 -3.61 -9.58 -16.69
C LEU A 208 -2.81 -10.21 -17.84
N ASP A 209 -1.62 -9.68 -18.11
CA ASP A 209 -0.64 -10.23 -19.07
C ASP A 209 0.47 -10.97 -18.30
N PHE A 210 0.57 -12.28 -18.48
CA PHE A 210 1.58 -13.14 -17.84
C PHE A 210 2.71 -13.55 -18.80
N SER A 211 2.88 -12.84 -19.92
CA SER A 211 3.98 -13.07 -20.84
C SER A 211 5.34 -12.86 -20.15
N LEU A 212 6.12 -13.93 -20.01
CA LEU A 212 7.42 -13.90 -19.33
C LEU A 212 8.37 -12.85 -19.92
N ALA A 213 8.38 -12.69 -21.24
CA ALA A 213 9.19 -11.69 -21.93
C ALA A 213 8.80 -10.25 -21.55
N ASN A 214 7.50 -9.99 -21.34
CA ASN A 214 7.00 -8.69 -20.91
C ASN A 214 7.28 -8.47 -19.41
N LEU A 215 7.09 -9.48 -18.58
CA LEU A 215 7.39 -9.42 -17.14
C LEU A 215 8.87 -9.09 -16.88
N ILE A 216 9.80 -9.77 -17.55
CA ILE A 216 11.24 -9.50 -17.42
C ILE A 216 11.58 -8.09 -17.90
N ARG A 217 10.96 -7.64 -19.00
CA ARG A 217 11.16 -6.30 -19.55
C ARG A 217 10.70 -5.21 -18.58
N ILE A 218 9.51 -5.38 -17.97
CA ILE A 218 8.98 -4.46 -16.97
C ILE A 218 9.85 -4.47 -15.72
N ALA A 219 10.19 -5.65 -15.19
CA ALA A 219 11.07 -5.78 -14.04
C ALA A 219 12.39 -5.01 -14.25
N ARG A 220 13.05 -5.20 -15.40
CA ARG A 220 14.28 -4.47 -15.74
C ARG A 220 14.08 -2.95 -15.80
N LYS A 221 12.97 -2.49 -16.38
CA LYS A 221 12.65 -1.05 -16.47
C LYS A 221 12.29 -0.44 -15.11
N SER A 222 11.81 -1.24 -14.17
CA SER A 222 11.45 -0.80 -12.82
C SER A 222 12.65 -0.74 -11.87
N VAL A 223 13.80 -1.36 -12.19
CA VAL A 223 15.01 -1.35 -11.34
C VAL A 223 15.43 0.05 -10.87
N PRO A 224 15.49 1.09 -11.72
CA PRO A 224 15.86 2.43 -11.25
C PRO A 224 14.88 3.00 -10.21
N TYR A 225 13.59 2.68 -10.36
CA TYR A 225 12.55 3.08 -9.40
C TYR A 225 12.67 2.30 -8.10
N ALA A 226 12.96 0.99 -8.18
CA ALA A 226 13.21 0.16 -7.01
C ALA A 226 14.41 0.68 -6.21
N HIS A 227 15.50 1.03 -6.89
CA HIS A 227 16.69 1.60 -6.28
C HIS A 227 16.40 2.95 -5.61
N SER A 228 15.63 3.84 -6.27
CA SER A 228 15.23 5.11 -5.65
C SER A 228 14.32 4.92 -4.44
N SER A 229 13.36 3.99 -4.50
CA SER A 229 12.47 3.69 -3.37
C SER A 229 13.25 3.11 -2.19
N PHE A 230 14.32 2.36 -2.45
CA PHE A 230 15.17 1.78 -1.40
C PHE A 230 16.09 2.80 -0.74
N LEU A 231 16.70 3.71 -1.53
CA LEU A 231 17.65 4.69 -1.01
C LEU A 231 17.00 5.92 -0.39
N TYR A 232 15.81 6.32 -0.85
CA TYR A 232 15.17 7.54 -0.37
C TYR A 232 14.96 7.56 1.16
N PRO A 233 14.48 6.48 1.81
CA PRO A 233 14.35 6.44 3.28
C PRO A 233 15.70 6.43 4.03
N LEU A 234 16.79 6.05 3.37
CA LEU A 234 18.14 6.00 3.95
C LEU A 234 18.87 7.34 3.81
N ALA A 235 18.60 8.10 2.76
CA ALA A 235 19.21 9.39 2.49
C ALA A 235 18.57 10.56 3.26
N SER A 236 17.36 10.37 3.81
CA SER A 236 16.62 11.38 4.57
C SER A 236 16.73 11.24 6.09
N ARG A 237 17.69 10.46 6.59
CA ARG A 237 18.08 10.36 8.01
C ARG A 237 19.42 11.04 8.22
#